data_AF-A0A959WB11-F1
#
_entry.id   AF-A0A959WB11-F1
#
_cell.length_a   1.000
_cell.length_b   1.000
_cell.length_c   1.000
_cell.angle_alpha   90.00
_cell.angle_beta   90.00
_cell.angle_gamma   90.00
#
_symmetry.space_group_name_H-M   'P 1'
#
loop_
_entity.id
_entity.type
_entity.pdbx_description
1 polymer ?
#
loop_
_entity_poly.entity_id
_entity_poly.type
_entity_poly.pdbx_seq_one_letter_code
_entity_poly.pdbx_strand_id
1 'polypeptide(L)'
;MTEPSSEAARRAAREILGEPRFGGDGGGSFVDDALDAILKPIEKAIDWLRGLGLGDSIDLGIPIPFWLIVLGAAAALLVLGARARRRRAARDDVSARGLGIAAGTDPAELERLADRAEADGDAALAVRLRFRAGVLRLAATGALRLRPSTTAREVATDLASPEMDWIVDRFERISYGGERATPDDARGSRERWGRLTAAVRS
;
A
#
# COMPACT_ATOMS: atom_id res chain seq x y z
N MET A 1 40.20 -32.15 -8.06
CA MET A 1 38.91 -31.45 -7.97
C MET A 1 38.94 -30.67 -6.67
N THR A 2 39.38 -29.41 -6.73
CA THR A 2 39.76 -28.61 -5.55
C THR A 2 38.59 -27.69 -5.22
N GLU A 3 38.03 -27.80 -4.01
CA GLU A 3 37.03 -26.85 -3.52
C GLU A 3 37.58 -25.42 -3.61
N PRO A 4 36.81 -24.44 -4.11
CA PRO A 4 37.22 -23.04 -4.04
C PRO A 4 37.37 -22.65 -2.57
N SER A 5 38.54 -22.13 -2.19
CA SER A 5 38.81 -21.75 -0.80
C SER A 5 37.75 -20.77 -0.29
N SER A 6 37.32 -20.93 0.96
CA SER A 6 36.30 -20.07 1.59
C SER A 6 36.67 -18.58 1.52
N GLU A 7 37.96 -18.29 1.38
CA GLU A 7 38.51 -16.96 1.17
C GLU A 7 38.24 -16.38 -0.23
N ALA A 8 38.30 -17.21 -1.27
CA ALA A 8 37.95 -16.81 -2.63
C ALA A 8 36.44 -16.53 -2.74
N ALA A 9 35.61 -17.36 -2.08
CA ALA A 9 34.16 -17.15 -2.01
C ALA A 9 33.80 -15.83 -1.28
N ARG A 10 34.48 -15.53 -0.16
CA ARG A 10 34.30 -14.26 0.56
C ARG A 10 34.77 -13.04 -0.23
N ARG A 11 35.80 -13.19 -1.07
CA ARG A 11 36.32 -12.12 -1.91
C ARG A 11 35.35 -11.78 -3.04
N ALA A 12 34.83 -12.80 -3.73
CA ALA A 12 33.80 -12.64 -4.76
C ALA A 12 32.50 -12.05 -4.21
N ALA A 13 32.10 -12.44 -2.99
CA ALA A 13 30.92 -11.87 -2.34
C ALA A 13 31.06 -10.37 -2.04
N ARG A 14 32.25 -9.90 -1.62
CA ARG A 14 32.47 -8.46 -1.36
C ARG A 14 32.53 -7.63 -2.64
N GLU A 15 32.98 -8.21 -3.74
CA GLU A 15 33.01 -7.55 -5.04
C GLU A 15 31.60 -7.33 -5.58
N ILE A 16 30.73 -8.34 -5.48
CA ILE A 16 29.30 -8.23 -5.87
C ILE A 16 28.55 -7.24 -4.97
N LEU A 17 28.84 -7.22 -3.67
CA LEU A 17 28.22 -6.27 -2.73
C LEU A 17 28.78 -4.85 -2.84
N GLY A 18 29.93 -4.66 -3.49
CA GLY A 18 30.54 -3.35 -3.74
C GLY A 18 30.02 -2.64 -4.99
N GLU A 19 29.12 -3.27 -5.75
CA GLU A 19 28.54 -2.65 -6.94
C GLU A 19 27.64 -1.45 -6.56
N PRO A 20 27.66 -0.35 -7.34
CA PRO A 20 26.90 0.87 -7.06
C PRO A 20 25.38 0.68 -6.87
N ARG A 21 24.82 -0.45 -7.33
CA ARG A 21 23.41 -0.83 -7.09
C ARG A 21 23.11 -1.24 -5.65
N PHE A 22 24.14 -1.48 -4.83
CA PHE A 22 24.05 -1.89 -3.42
C PHE A 22 24.69 -0.89 -2.44
N GLY A 23 25.27 0.21 -2.92
CA GLY A 23 25.76 1.33 -2.09
C GLY A 23 24.62 2.29 -1.74
N GLY A 24 24.24 2.34 -0.47
CA GLY A 24 23.02 3.00 -0.02
C GLY A 24 23.03 4.54 -0.06
N ASP A 25 21.81 5.06 -0.30
CA ASP A 25 21.31 6.37 0.16
C ASP A 25 19.89 6.20 0.79
N GLY A 26 19.60 5.03 1.36
CA GLY A 26 18.23 4.60 1.72
C GLY A 26 17.87 4.64 3.21
N GLY A 27 18.39 5.61 3.98
CA GLY A 27 18.26 5.61 5.45
C GLY A 27 17.16 6.50 6.05
N GLY A 28 16.79 7.61 5.41
CA GLY A 28 15.93 8.63 6.02
C GLY A 28 14.58 8.83 5.34
N SER A 29 14.51 8.66 4.01
CA SER A 29 13.34 9.12 3.26
C SER A 29 12.08 8.29 3.50
N PHE A 30 12.16 7.00 3.83
CA PHE A 30 10.94 6.19 3.90
C PHE A 30 10.05 6.54 5.10
N VAL A 31 10.65 6.92 6.22
CA VAL A 31 9.91 7.33 7.42
C VAL A 31 9.32 8.72 7.19
N ASP A 32 10.11 9.62 6.60
CA ASP A 32 9.67 10.97 6.26
C ASP A 32 8.60 10.96 5.17
N ASP A 33 8.74 10.16 4.11
CA ASP A 33 7.75 9.99 3.03
C ASP A 33 6.46 9.33 3.54
N ALA A 34 6.56 8.41 4.50
CA ALA A 34 5.40 7.78 5.13
C ALA A 34 4.69 8.72 6.11
N LEU A 35 5.45 9.53 6.87
CA LEU A 35 4.91 10.59 7.71
C LEU A 35 4.27 11.68 6.84
N ASP A 36 4.91 12.09 5.74
CA ASP A 36 4.39 13.07 4.77
C ASP A 36 3.10 12.58 4.12
N ALA A 37 3.04 11.30 3.74
CA ALA A 37 1.86 10.70 3.15
C ALA A 37 0.67 10.64 4.13
N ILE A 38 0.94 10.60 5.44
CA ILE A 38 -0.08 10.61 6.50
C ILE A 38 -0.42 12.05 6.94
N LEU A 39 0.56 12.96 6.97
CA LEU A 39 0.40 14.35 7.42
C LEU A 39 -0.19 15.26 6.33
N LYS A 40 0.19 15.11 5.06
CA LYS A 40 -0.37 15.91 3.94
C LYS A 40 -1.89 15.91 3.86
N PRO A 41 -2.61 14.77 3.97
CA PRO A 41 -4.06 14.80 3.96
C PRO A 41 -4.66 15.47 5.21
N ILE A 42 -3.96 15.43 6.36
CA ILE A 42 -4.37 16.12 7.60
C ILE A 42 -4.16 17.63 7.45
N GLU A 43 -3.01 18.07 6.95
CA GLU A 43 -2.73 19.49 6.67
C GLU A 43 -3.69 20.05 5.63
N LYS A 44 -3.95 19.32 4.54
CA LYS A 44 -4.93 19.71 3.52
C LYS A 44 -6.35 19.77 4.07
N ALA A 45 -6.70 18.90 5.02
CA ALA A 45 -7.98 18.96 5.72
C ALA A 45 -8.07 20.16 6.67
N ILE A 46 -6.98 20.50 7.37
CA ILE A 46 -6.89 21.69 8.24
C ILE A 46 -6.95 22.98 7.40
N ASP A 47 -6.25 23.04 6.28
CA ASP A 47 -6.27 24.19 5.37
C ASP A 47 -7.61 24.34 4.65
N TRP A 48 -8.25 23.22 4.28
CA TRP A 48 -9.64 23.24 3.81
C TRP A 48 -10.59 23.73 4.91
N LEU A 49 -10.37 23.34 6.17
CA LEU A 49 -11.13 23.85 7.32
C LEU A 49 -10.93 25.35 7.53
N ARG A 50 -9.68 25.84 7.41
CA ARG A 50 -9.35 27.27 7.49
C ARG A 50 -9.97 28.06 6.33
N GLY A 51 -9.92 27.49 5.12
CA GLY A 51 -10.49 28.07 3.90
C GLY A 51 -12.03 28.14 3.88
N LEU A 52 -12.70 27.35 4.73
CA LEU A 52 -14.14 27.45 4.99
C LEU A 52 -14.52 28.66 5.87
N GLY A 53 -13.56 29.52 6.25
CA GLY A 53 -13.81 30.68 7.10
C GLY A 53 -13.85 30.37 8.61
N LEU A 54 -13.54 29.12 9.00
CA LEU A 54 -13.44 28.70 10.39
C LEU A 54 -12.12 29.12 11.05
N GLY A 55 -11.14 29.63 10.28
CA GLY A 55 -9.84 30.08 10.79
C GLY A 55 -9.87 31.45 11.48
N ASP A 56 -10.71 32.37 11.00
CA ASP A 56 -10.81 33.75 11.53
C ASP A 56 -12.01 33.96 12.47
N SER A 57 -12.85 32.94 12.66
CA SER A 57 -14.11 33.06 13.42
C SER A 57 -14.24 31.97 14.49
N ILE A 58 -13.44 32.04 15.56
CA ILE A 58 -13.83 31.50 16.89
C ILE A 58 -14.84 32.46 17.55
N ASP A 59 -15.73 33.05 16.76
CA ASP A 59 -16.79 33.97 17.19
C ASP A 59 -18.05 33.77 16.33
N LEU A 60 -18.37 32.51 16.00
CA LEU A 60 -19.59 32.11 15.29
C LEU A 60 -20.82 32.03 16.22
N GLY A 61 -20.73 32.52 17.47
CA GLY A 61 -21.81 32.41 18.47
C GLY A 61 -22.18 30.97 18.86
N ILE A 62 -21.46 29.97 18.34
CA ILE A 62 -21.67 28.56 18.65
C ILE A 62 -20.95 28.27 19.96
N PRO A 63 -21.67 27.87 21.03
CA PRO A 63 -21.07 27.67 22.33
C PRO A 63 -20.02 26.55 22.25
N ILE A 64 -18.85 26.79 22.85
CA ILE A 64 -17.73 25.83 23.02
C ILE A 64 -18.17 24.37 23.26
N PRO A 65 -19.20 24.05 24.08
CA PRO A 65 -19.68 22.67 24.23
C PRO A 65 -20.11 21.97 22.94
N PHE A 66 -20.62 22.68 21.92
CA PHE A 66 -21.00 22.07 20.65
C PHE A 66 -19.79 21.53 19.89
N TRP A 67 -18.70 22.28 19.86
CA TRP A 67 -17.45 21.83 19.23
C TRP A 67 -16.81 20.67 19.98
N LEU A 68 -16.94 20.62 21.31
CA LEU A 68 -16.50 19.47 22.11
C LEU A 68 -17.33 18.21 21.80
N ILE A 69 -18.62 18.34 21.53
CA ILE A 69 -19.49 17.23 21.12
C ILE A 69 -19.13 16.74 19.72
N VAL A 70 -18.90 17.65 18.76
CA VAL A 70 -18.50 17.29 17.40
C VAL A 70 -17.12 16.60 17.40
N LEU A 71 -16.16 17.14 18.14
CA LEU A 71 -14.82 16.55 18.29
C LEU A 71 -14.90 15.19 19.00
N GLY A 72 -15.72 15.08 20.05
CA GLY A 72 -15.96 13.83 20.76
C GLY A 72 -16.63 12.77 19.90
N ALA A 73 -17.60 13.15 19.06
CA ALA A 73 -18.26 12.25 18.11
C ALA A 73 -17.30 11.80 17.00
N ALA A 74 -16.48 12.70 16.47
CA ALA A 74 -15.45 12.38 15.50
C ALA A 74 -14.40 11.42 16.10
N ALA A 75 -13.93 11.68 17.31
CA ALA A 75 -13.01 10.80 18.04
C ALA A 75 -13.64 9.43 18.34
N ALA A 76 -14.92 9.39 18.73
CA ALA A 76 -15.64 8.15 18.96
C ALA A 76 -15.76 7.32 17.67
N LEU A 77 -16.11 7.94 16.54
CA LEU A 77 -16.17 7.24 15.24
C LEU A 77 -14.79 6.70 14.80
N LEU A 78 -13.71 7.45 15.06
CA LEU A 78 -12.34 6.99 14.83
C LEU A 78 -11.98 5.80 15.72
N VAL A 79 -12.33 5.85 17.01
CA VAL A 79 -12.06 4.76 17.98
C VAL A 79 -12.91 3.52 17.68
N LEU A 80 -14.19 3.67 17.33
CA LEU A 80 -15.08 2.58 16.93
C LEU A 80 -14.61 1.93 15.62
N GLY A 81 -14.20 2.73 14.64
CA GLY A 81 -13.57 2.24 13.40
C GLY A 81 -12.26 1.49 13.66
N ALA A 82 -11.39 2.03 14.51
CA ALA A 82 -10.14 1.38 14.90
C ALA A 82 -10.37 0.08 15.71
N ARG A 83 -11.39 0.03 16.57
CA ARG A 83 -11.72 -1.13 17.41
C ARG A 83 -12.41 -2.24 16.59
N ALA A 84 -13.21 -1.88 15.60
CA ALA A 84 -13.74 -2.83 14.62
C ALA A 84 -12.62 -3.40 13.72
N ARG A 85 -11.66 -2.56 13.30
CA ARG A 85 -10.44 -2.99 12.59
C ARG A 85 -9.60 -3.96 13.42
N ARG A 86 -9.37 -3.67 14.71
CA ARG A 86 -8.62 -4.57 15.61
C ARG A 86 -9.29 -5.92 15.83
N ARG A 87 -10.63 -5.98 15.87
CA ARG A 87 -11.36 -7.26 16.04
C ARG A 87 -11.40 -8.13 14.78
N ARG A 88 -11.21 -7.54 13.59
CA ARG A 88 -11.05 -8.29 12.34
C ARG A 88 -9.59 -8.66 12.07
N ALA A 89 -8.65 -7.76 12.35
CA ALA A 89 -7.21 -8.01 12.22
C ALA A 89 -6.68 -9.14 13.13
N ALA A 90 -7.31 -9.39 14.27
CA ALA A 90 -6.93 -10.48 15.18
C ALA A 90 -7.29 -11.89 14.66
N ARG A 91 -7.99 -12.02 13.53
CA ARG A 91 -8.34 -13.32 12.94
C ARG A 91 -7.46 -13.71 11.75
N ASP A 92 -6.85 -12.75 11.05
CA ASP A 92 -6.08 -12.98 9.82
C ASP A 92 -4.76 -12.19 9.85
N ASP A 93 -3.77 -12.67 10.62
CA ASP A 93 -2.44 -12.06 10.67
C ASP A 93 -1.62 -12.44 9.42
N VAL A 94 -2.10 -11.99 8.26
CA VAL A 94 -1.48 -12.19 6.95
C VAL A 94 -0.68 -10.95 6.61
N SER A 95 0.57 -10.89 7.08
CA SER A 95 1.51 -9.84 6.68
C SER A 95 2.39 -10.32 5.53
N ALA A 96 2.44 -9.55 4.44
CA ALA A 96 3.36 -9.74 3.32
C ALA A 96 4.25 -8.48 3.23
N ARG A 97 5.18 -8.35 4.18
CA ARG A 97 6.07 -7.18 4.27
C ARG A 97 6.89 -6.98 2.99
N GLY A 98 7.27 -8.07 2.31
CA GLY A 98 7.93 -8.02 1.00
C GLY A 98 7.11 -7.29 -0.08
N LEU A 99 5.78 -7.23 0.05
CA LEU A 99 4.87 -6.53 -0.86
C LEU A 99 4.48 -5.12 -0.37
N GLY A 100 5.05 -4.68 0.77
CA GLY A 100 4.65 -3.45 1.45
C GLY A 100 3.23 -3.53 2.03
N ILE A 101 2.76 -4.72 2.41
CA ILE A 101 1.44 -4.93 3.03
C ILE A 101 1.61 -5.04 4.55
N ALA A 102 1.08 -4.06 5.28
CA ALA A 102 1.06 -4.07 6.74
C ALA A 102 0.02 -5.05 7.29
N ALA A 103 0.28 -5.61 8.48
CA ALA A 103 -0.67 -6.48 9.16
C ALA A 103 -1.98 -5.75 9.46
N GLY A 104 -3.12 -6.45 9.29
CA GLY A 104 -4.45 -5.89 9.54
C GLY A 104 -4.94 -4.88 8.49
N THR A 105 -4.30 -4.82 7.32
CA THR A 105 -4.75 -3.96 6.21
C THR A 105 -6.06 -4.49 5.60
N ASP A 106 -7.08 -3.64 5.47
CA ASP A 106 -8.37 -3.99 4.87
C ASP A 106 -8.32 -3.85 3.33
N PRO A 107 -8.54 -4.93 2.55
CA PRO A 107 -8.52 -4.87 1.10
C PRO A 107 -9.57 -3.92 0.51
N ALA A 108 -10.74 -3.79 1.15
CA ALA A 108 -11.80 -2.92 0.67
C ALA A 108 -11.48 -1.42 0.86
N GLU A 109 -10.66 -1.08 1.86
CA GLU A 109 -10.14 0.28 2.01
C GLU A 109 -9.10 0.59 0.94
N LEU A 110 -8.20 -0.35 0.65
CA LEU A 110 -7.21 -0.19 -0.42
C LEU A 110 -7.85 0.00 -1.78
N GLU A 111 -8.93 -0.72 -2.11
CA GLU A 111 -9.68 -0.51 -3.35
C GLU A 111 -10.29 0.89 -3.42
N ARG A 112 -10.96 1.36 -2.35
CA ARG A 112 -11.50 2.73 -2.30
C ARG A 112 -10.42 3.80 -2.43
N LEU A 113 -9.25 3.57 -1.83
CA LEU A 113 -8.10 4.47 -2.00
C LEU A 113 -7.56 4.44 -3.43
N ALA A 114 -7.54 3.28 -4.08
CA ALA A 114 -7.12 3.17 -5.47
C ALA A 114 -8.08 3.87 -6.43
N ASP A 115 -9.40 3.76 -6.17
CA ASP A 115 -10.41 4.45 -6.97
C ASP A 115 -10.27 5.97 -6.85
N ARG A 116 -9.99 6.49 -5.65
CA ARG A 116 -9.68 7.90 -5.44
C ARG A 116 -8.40 8.32 -6.16
N ALA A 117 -7.32 7.55 -6.03
CA ALA A 117 -6.06 7.83 -6.71
C ALA A 117 -6.23 7.87 -8.24
N GLU A 118 -7.01 6.95 -8.81
CA GLU A 118 -7.33 6.98 -10.24
C GLU A 118 -8.13 8.22 -10.63
N ALA A 119 -9.14 8.61 -9.84
CA ALA A 119 -9.94 9.80 -10.08
C ALA A 119 -9.11 11.10 -9.97
N ASP A 120 -8.12 11.12 -9.08
CA ASP A 120 -7.18 12.24 -8.89
C ASP A 120 -6.05 12.26 -9.93
N GLY A 121 -6.00 11.27 -10.84
CA GLY A 121 -4.99 11.16 -11.89
C GLY A 121 -3.66 10.54 -11.44
N ASP A 122 -3.56 10.05 -10.20
CA ASP A 122 -2.41 9.30 -9.69
C ASP A 122 -2.51 7.81 -10.04
N ALA A 123 -2.22 7.52 -11.31
CA ALA A 123 -2.24 6.17 -11.83
C ALA A 123 -1.24 5.23 -11.13
N ALA A 124 -0.09 5.75 -10.69
CA ALA A 124 0.95 4.95 -10.06
C ALA A 124 0.47 4.45 -8.69
N LEU A 125 -0.09 5.35 -7.88
CA LEU A 125 -0.67 4.98 -6.60
C LEU A 125 -1.86 4.03 -6.77
N ALA A 126 -2.72 4.27 -7.76
CA ALA A 126 -3.87 3.41 -8.05
C ALA A 126 -3.44 1.95 -8.34
N VAL A 127 -2.41 1.75 -9.18
CA VAL A 127 -1.87 0.41 -9.48
C VAL A 127 -1.31 -0.26 -8.22
N ARG A 128 -0.52 0.46 -7.42
CA ARG A 128 0.11 -0.08 -6.19
C ARG A 128 -0.92 -0.50 -5.16
N LEU A 129 -1.95 0.31 -4.96
CA LEU A 129 -3.03 0.02 -4.02
C LEU A 129 -3.87 -1.18 -4.47
N ARG A 130 -4.22 -1.25 -5.76
CA ARG A 130 -4.97 -2.41 -6.30
C ARG A 130 -4.17 -3.69 -6.22
N PHE A 131 -2.87 -3.62 -6.49
CA PHE A 131 -1.99 -4.77 -6.32
C PHE A 131 -2.10 -5.34 -4.90
N ARG A 132 -1.93 -4.51 -3.88
CA ARG A 132 -2.03 -4.92 -2.47
C ARG A 132 -3.42 -5.45 -2.12
N ALA A 133 -4.47 -4.79 -2.59
CA ALA A 133 -5.85 -5.20 -2.33
C ALA A 133 -6.17 -6.57 -2.96
N GLY A 134 -5.80 -6.74 -4.22
CA GLY A 134 -6.05 -7.96 -4.99
C GLY A 134 -5.32 -9.16 -4.40
N VAL A 135 -4.05 -8.99 -4.03
CA VAL A 135 -3.26 -10.03 -3.35
C VAL A 135 -3.90 -10.46 -2.04
N LEU A 136 -4.33 -9.51 -1.19
CA LEU A 136 -5.02 -9.84 0.05
C LEU A 136 -6.37 -10.54 -0.17
N ARG A 137 -7.12 -10.15 -1.21
CA ARG A 137 -8.39 -10.80 -1.56
C ARG A 137 -8.20 -12.24 -1.99
N LEU A 138 -7.22 -12.51 -2.85
CA LEU A 138 -6.89 -13.87 -3.27
C LEU A 138 -6.34 -14.72 -2.11
N ALA A 139 -5.61 -14.10 -1.18
CA ALA A 139 -5.19 -14.80 0.03
C ALA A 139 -6.38 -15.15 0.93
N ALA A 140 -7.36 -14.26 1.06
CA ALA A 140 -8.57 -14.49 1.84
C ALA A 140 -9.47 -15.60 1.27
N THR A 141 -9.41 -15.87 -0.05
CA THR A 141 -10.10 -17.02 -0.65
C THR A 141 -9.29 -18.32 -0.57
N GLY A 142 -8.07 -18.27 -0.02
CA GLY A 142 -7.16 -19.42 0.02
C GLY A 142 -6.45 -19.73 -1.30
N ALA A 143 -6.65 -18.91 -2.34
CA ALA A 143 -5.99 -19.07 -3.64
C ALA A 143 -4.50 -18.71 -3.58
N LEU A 144 -4.08 -17.89 -2.61
CA LEU A 144 -2.67 -17.55 -2.37
C LEU A 144 -2.30 -17.78 -0.91
N ARG A 145 -1.09 -18.31 -0.67
CA ARG A 145 -0.51 -18.41 0.68
C ARG A 145 0.55 -17.34 0.86
N LEU A 146 0.19 -16.27 1.56
CA LEU A 146 1.13 -15.19 1.85
C LEU A 146 2.03 -15.54 3.04
N ARG A 147 3.31 -15.25 2.87
CA ARG A 147 4.35 -15.31 3.90
C ARG A 147 4.98 -13.91 4.02
N PRO A 148 5.65 -13.60 5.14
CA PRO A 148 6.30 -12.30 5.31
C PRO A 148 7.30 -11.95 4.20
N SER A 149 7.96 -12.96 3.64
CA SER A 149 8.94 -12.86 2.56
C SER A 149 8.34 -12.94 1.15
N THR A 150 7.02 -13.07 1.02
CA THR A 150 6.40 -13.23 -0.30
C THR A 150 6.67 -12.01 -1.18
N THR A 151 7.13 -12.27 -2.40
CA THR A 151 7.42 -11.29 -3.44
C THR A 151 6.33 -11.26 -4.52
N ALA A 152 6.31 -10.22 -5.34
CA ALA A 152 5.31 -10.08 -6.40
C ALA A 152 5.49 -11.19 -7.46
N ARG A 153 6.74 -11.54 -7.78
CA ARG A 153 7.09 -12.64 -8.67
C ARG A 153 6.60 -14.01 -8.18
N GLU A 154 6.71 -14.27 -6.88
CA GLU A 154 6.20 -15.51 -6.28
C GLU A 154 4.67 -15.58 -6.37
N VAL A 155 3.96 -14.47 -6.18
CA VAL A 155 2.50 -14.41 -6.38
C VAL A 155 2.12 -14.76 -7.83
N ALA A 156 2.84 -14.25 -8.83
CA ALA A 156 2.62 -14.63 -10.23
C ALA A 156 2.86 -16.12 -10.48
N THR A 157 3.95 -16.65 -9.92
CA THR A 157 4.32 -18.06 -10.05
C THR A 157 3.27 -18.99 -9.43
N ASP A 158 2.77 -18.64 -8.25
CA ASP A 158 1.78 -19.44 -7.51
C ASP A 158 0.43 -19.49 -8.24
N LEU A 159 -0.01 -18.37 -8.85
CA LEU A 159 -1.31 -18.32 -9.53
C LEU A 159 -1.23 -18.79 -10.99
N ALA A 160 -0.05 -18.69 -11.62
CA ALA A 160 0.22 -19.09 -13.01
C ALA A 160 -0.85 -18.59 -14.02
N SER A 161 -1.28 -17.34 -13.87
CA SER A 161 -2.31 -16.71 -14.70
C SER A 161 -1.71 -15.56 -15.54
N PRO A 162 -2.03 -15.47 -16.84
CA PRO A 162 -1.59 -14.37 -17.71
C PRO A 162 -1.99 -12.98 -17.18
N GLU A 163 -3.13 -12.89 -16.51
CA GLU A 163 -3.64 -11.68 -15.88
C GLU A 163 -2.77 -11.26 -14.71
N MET A 164 -2.34 -12.22 -13.89
CA MET A 164 -1.44 -11.97 -12.77
C MET A 164 -0.04 -11.58 -13.26
N ASP A 165 0.46 -12.25 -14.29
CA ASP A 165 1.75 -11.93 -14.90
C ASP A 165 1.78 -10.47 -15.37
N TRP A 166 0.73 -10.03 -16.06
CA TRP A 166 0.60 -8.63 -16.48
C TRP A 166 0.54 -7.68 -15.30
N ILE A 167 -0.23 -8.02 -14.25
CA ILE A 167 -0.38 -7.17 -13.06
C ILE A 167 0.96 -7.02 -12.33
N VAL A 168 1.68 -8.12 -12.13
CA VAL A 168 2.97 -8.15 -11.44
C VAL A 168 4.02 -7.39 -12.24
N ASP A 169 4.12 -7.63 -13.55
CA ASP A 169 5.04 -6.88 -14.42
C ASP A 169 4.78 -5.38 -14.31
N ARG A 170 3.52 -4.96 -14.43
CA ARG A 170 3.16 -3.55 -14.39
C ARG A 170 3.47 -2.92 -13.03
N PHE A 171 3.18 -3.64 -11.94
CA PHE A 171 3.49 -3.22 -10.58
C PHE A 171 5.00 -3.08 -10.34
N GLU A 172 5.81 -4.05 -10.78
CA GLU A 172 7.26 -4.03 -10.62
C GLU A 172 7.88 -2.88 -11.40
N ARG A 173 7.49 -2.70 -12.67
CA ARG A 173 8.02 -1.62 -13.51
C ARG A 173 7.65 -0.22 -12.98
N ILE A 174 6.45 -0.03 -12.42
CA ILE A 174 6.03 1.26 -11.81
C ILE A 174 6.68 1.48 -10.44
N SER A 175 6.70 0.45 -9.58
CA SER A 175 7.12 0.62 -8.18
C SER A 175 8.63 0.58 -7.99
N TYR A 176 9.31 -0.27 -8.75
CA TYR A 176 10.75 -0.53 -8.61
C TYR A 176 11.52 -0.14 -9.87
N GLY A 177 10.90 -0.20 -11.05
CA GLY A 177 11.51 0.19 -12.31
C GLY A 177 11.50 1.70 -12.60
N GLY A 178 10.81 2.51 -11.80
CA GLY A 178 10.75 3.97 -11.97
C GLY A 178 9.95 4.43 -13.19
N GLU A 179 9.20 3.56 -13.85
CA GLU A 179 8.41 3.93 -15.03
C GLU A 179 7.17 4.72 -14.63
N ARG A 180 6.87 5.75 -15.41
CA ARG A 180 5.69 6.59 -15.18
C ARG A 180 4.43 5.81 -15.54
N ALA A 181 3.54 5.67 -14.56
CA ALA A 181 2.25 5.06 -14.77
C ALA A 181 1.33 5.96 -15.61
N THR A 182 0.50 5.32 -16.43
CA THR A 182 -0.51 5.96 -17.28
C THR A 182 -1.93 5.62 -16.78
N PRO A 183 -2.95 6.41 -17.16
CA PRO A 183 -4.35 6.07 -16.85
C PRO A 183 -4.77 4.68 -17.36
N ASP A 184 -4.20 4.22 -18.46
CA ASP A 184 -4.48 2.89 -19.01
C ASP A 184 -3.89 1.77 -18.16
N ASP A 185 -2.77 2.01 -17.47
CA ASP A 185 -2.22 1.06 -16.50
C ASP A 185 -3.15 0.90 -15.29
N ALA A 186 -3.69 2.02 -14.77
CA ALA A 186 -4.63 2.00 -13.66
C ALA A 186 -5.94 1.29 -14.03
N ARG A 187 -6.49 1.60 -15.20
CA ARG A 187 -7.68 0.95 -15.75
C ARG A 187 -7.44 -0.53 -16.02
N GLY A 188 -6.34 -0.86 -16.69
CA GLY A 188 -5.94 -2.22 -17.03
C GLY A 188 -5.71 -3.10 -15.80
N SER A 189 -5.17 -2.50 -14.73
CA SER A 189 -5.04 -3.15 -13.42
C SER A 189 -6.41 -3.45 -12.81
N ARG A 190 -7.33 -2.47 -12.77
CA ARG A 190 -8.69 -2.66 -12.26
C ARG A 190 -9.43 -3.79 -12.97
N GLU A 191 -9.39 -3.80 -14.30
CA GLU A 191 -10.09 -4.81 -15.12
C GLU A 191 -9.55 -6.22 -14.90
N ARG A 192 -8.23 -6.39 -14.87
CA ARG A 192 -7.59 -7.70 -14.68
C ARG A 192 -7.81 -8.24 -13.27
N TRP A 193 -7.73 -7.39 -12.24
CA TRP A 193 -8.10 -7.77 -10.89
C TRP A 193 -9.57 -8.19 -10.79
N GLY A 194 -10.46 -7.49 -11.49
CA GLY A 194 -11.87 -7.87 -11.61
C GLY A 194 -12.05 -9.28 -12.19
N ARG A 195 -11.35 -9.60 -13.28
CA ARG A 195 -11.39 -10.94 -13.90
C ARG A 195 -10.83 -12.03 -12.98
N LEU A 196 -9.67 -11.80 -12.37
CA LEU A 196 -9.04 -12.76 -11.45
C LEU A 196 -9.92 -13.08 -10.24
N THR A 197 -10.47 -12.04 -9.61
CA THR A 197 -11.31 -12.22 -8.42
C THR A 197 -12.68 -12.83 -8.74
N ALA A 198 -13.22 -12.58 -9.94
CA ALA A 198 -14.42 -13.27 -10.42
C ALA A 198 -14.16 -14.76 -10.68
N ALA A 199 -13.04 -15.10 -11.34
CA ALA A 199 -12.67 -16.48 -11.66
C ALA A 199 -12.43 -17.36 -10.42
N VAL A 200 -11.97 -16.77 -9.31
CA VAL A 200 -11.73 -17.52 -8.06
C VAL A 200 -13.01 -17.70 -7.22
N ARG A 201 -14.09 -16.95 -7.53
CA ARG A 201 -15.39 -17.08 -6.84
C ARG A 201 -16.36 -18.04 -7.54
N SER A 202 -16.11 -18.38 -8.81
CA SER A 202 -16.91 -19.34 -9.59
C SER A 202 -16.50 -20.77 -9.29
#